data_AF-A0A1B8BYQ0-F1
#
_entry.id   AF-A0A1B8BYQ0-F1
#
_cell.length_a   1.000
_cell.length_b   1.000
_cell.length_c   1.000
_cell.angle_alpha   90.00
_cell.angle_beta   90.00
_cell.angle_gamma   90.00
#
_symmetry.space_group_name_H-M   'P 1'
#
loop_
_entity.id
_entity.type
_entity.pdbx_description
1 polymer ?
#
loop_
_entity_poly.entity_id
_entity_poly.type
_entity_poly.pdbx_seq_one_letter_code
_entity_poly.pdbx_strand_id
1 'polypeptide(L)'
;MSAQNERVQANCKIIWGKADYDLDLETDDWVTYTYVVRKDFGSHFGPPLTMTGICNSETHAWEELEISCTLSLSINDVDSSGNSGAVSPD
;
A
#
# COMPACT_ATOMS: atom_id res chain seq x y z
N MET A 1 18.20 1.83 3.33
CA MET A 1 16.85 1.82 2.73
C MET A 1 16.91 2.54 1.39
N SER A 2 16.16 2.07 0.38
CA SER A 2 16.09 2.71 -0.94
C SER A 2 15.07 3.85 -0.95
N ALA A 3 15.25 4.85 -1.81
CA ALA A 3 14.29 5.95 -1.97
C ALA A 3 12.89 5.49 -2.41
N GLN A 4 12.79 4.31 -3.05
CA GLN A 4 11.51 3.69 -3.40
C GLN A 4 10.80 3.12 -2.17
N ASN A 5 11.52 2.47 -1.26
CA ASN A 5 10.95 1.97 0.00
C ASN A 5 10.35 3.11 0.83
N GLU A 6 11.05 4.25 0.91
CA GLU A 6 10.55 5.43 1.64
C GLU A 6 9.25 5.99 1.06
N ARG A 7 9.10 6.00 -0.28
CA ARG A 7 7.87 6.42 -0.95
C ARG A 7 6.72 5.47 -0.66
N VAL A 8 6.94 4.17 -0.79
CA VAL A 8 5.91 3.15 -0.49
C VAL A 8 5.48 3.27 0.97
N GLN A 9 6.43 3.39 1.91
CA GLN A 9 6.14 3.62 3.33
C GLN A 9 5.31 4.89 3.57
N ALA A 10 5.64 5.99 2.90
CA ALA A 10 4.87 7.23 2.98
C ALA A 10 3.45 7.05 2.46
N ASN A 11 3.28 6.34 1.33
CA ASN A 11 1.97 6.02 0.77
C ASN A 11 1.15 5.14 1.71
N CYS A 12 1.75 4.09 2.28
CA CYS A 12 1.10 3.23 3.28
C CYS A 12 0.60 4.05 4.48
N LYS A 13 1.41 5.02 4.94
CA LYS A 13 1.06 5.92 6.05
C LYS A 13 -0.12 6.83 5.75
N ILE A 14 -0.31 7.19 4.48
CA ILE A 14 -1.47 7.99 4.03
C ILE A 14 -2.72 7.11 3.91
N ILE A 15 -2.59 5.91 3.31
CA ILE A 15 -3.73 5.02 3.04
C ILE A 15 -4.27 4.39 4.33
N TRP A 16 -3.39 3.83 5.17
CA TRP A 16 -3.77 3.03 6.34
C TRP A 16 -3.45 3.71 7.68
N GLY A 17 -2.96 4.96 7.63
CA GLY A 17 -2.69 5.80 8.79
C GLY A 17 -1.25 5.73 9.34
N LYS A 18 -0.97 6.54 10.36
CA LYS A 18 0.38 6.65 10.92
C LYS A 18 0.77 5.36 11.67
N ALA A 19 1.62 4.55 11.04
CA ALA A 19 2.27 3.37 11.60
C ALA A 19 3.52 3.03 10.77
N ASP A 20 4.34 2.11 11.25
CA ASP A 20 5.34 1.48 10.40
C ASP A 20 4.72 0.26 9.72
N TYR A 21 5.13 0.04 8.48
CA TYR A 21 4.64 -1.04 7.65
C TYR A 21 5.80 -1.93 7.28
N ASP A 22 5.56 -3.22 7.25
CA ASP A 22 6.52 -4.20 6.77
C ASP A 22 6.17 -4.58 5.33
N LEU A 23 7.20 -4.68 4.49
CA LEU A 23 7.10 -5.03 3.06
C LEU A 23 7.82 -6.35 2.84
N ASP A 24 7.10 -7.44 3.04
CA ASP A 24 7.64 -8.79 2.93
C ASP A 24 7.63 -9.23 1.47
N LEU A 25 8.78 -9.70 0.97
CA LEU A 25 8.86 -10.44 -0.30
C LEU A 25 8.62 -11.92 -0.01
N GLU A 26 7.47 -12.43 -0.43
CA GLU A 26 7.18 -13.85 -0.37
C GLU A 26 7.55 -14.53 -1.69
N THR A 27 8.22 -15.69 -1.58
CA THR A 27 8.56 -16.57 -2.70
C THR A 27 8.05 -17.98 -2.41
N ASP A 28 7.09 -18.46 -3.19
CA ASP A 28 6.45 -19.77 -2.94
C ASP A 28 7.28 -20.92 -3.56
N ASP A 29 7.91 -20.68 -4.71
CA ASP A 29 8.61 -21.70 -5.52
C ASP A 29 9.98 -21.27 -6.04
N TRP A 30 10.51 -20.13 -5.55
CA TRP A 30 11.73 -19.46 -6.05
C TRP A 30 11.68 -18.97 -7.50
N VAL A 31 10.54 -19.10 -8.17
CA VAL A 31 10.29 -18.62 -9.54
C VAL A 31 9.29 -17.47 -9.52
N THR A 32 8.45 -17.44 -8.50
CA THR A 32 7.40 -16.46 -8.27
C THR A 32 7.69 -15.58 -7.06
N TYR A 33 7.30 -14.32 -7.19
CA TYR A 33 7.58 -13.23 -6.26
C TYR A 33 6.29 -12.46 -6.03
N THR A 34 5.94 -12.21 -4.77
CA THR A 34 4.85 -11.30 -4.41
C THR A 34 5.26 -10.48 -3.20
N TYR A 35 4.84 -9.22 -3.17
CA TYR A 35 4.99 -8.39 -1.98
C TYR A 35 3.72 -8.38 -1.16
N VAL A 36 3.88 -8.56 0.16
CA VAL A 36 2.81 -8.44 1.13
C VAL A 36 3.10 -7.25 2.04
N VAL A 37 2.13 -6.35 2.16
CA VAL A 37 2.21 -5.22 3.10
C VAL A 37 1.48 -5.58 4.38
N ARG A 38 2.17 -5.47 5.50
CA ARG A 38 1.59 -5.69 6.83
C ARG A 38 1.87 -4.50 7.71
N LYS A 39 0.99 -4.23 8.67
CA LYS A 39 1.29 -3.26 9.72
C LYS A 39 2.26 -3.86 10.71
N ASP A 40 3.34 -3.15 11.02
CA ASP A 40 4.30 -3.58 12.04
C ASP A 40 3.88 -3.03 13.41
N PHE A 41 3.68 -3.95 14.38
CA PHE A 41 3.41 -3.61 15.78
C PHE A 41 4.66 -3.77 16.67
N GLY A 42 5.83 -4.01 16.08
CA GLY A 42 7.14 -4.18 16.70
C GLY A 42 7.40 -5.58 17.23
N SER A 43 6.41 -6.23 17.84
CA SER A 43 6.52 -7.61 18.35
C SER A 43 5.86 -8.66 17.48
N HIS A 44 5.00 -8.23 16.56
CA HIS A 44 4.26 -9.07 15.62
C HIS A 44 3.74 -8.22 14.46
N PHE A 45 3.39 -8.89 13.37
CA PHE A 45 2.77 -8.26 12.21
C PHE A 45 1.25 -8.39 12.27
N GLY A 46 0.56 -7.37 11.76
CA GLY A 46 -0.87 -7.40 11.53
C GLY A 46 -1.28 -8.30 10.36
N PRO A 47 -2.59 -8.37 10.06
CA PRO A 47 -3.05 -9.04 8.86
C PRO A 47 -2.53 -8.34 7.59
N PRO A 48 -2.43 -9.07 6.46
CA PRO A 48 -2.12 -8.47 5.16
C PRO A 48 -3.09 -7.34 4.82
N LEU A 49 -2.55 -6.18 4.46
CA LEU A 49 -3.31 -4.99 4.05
C LEU A 49 -3.46 -4.92 2.53
N THR A 50 -2.40 -5.25 1.82
CA THR A 50 -2.41 -5.46 0.37
C THR A 50 -1.36 -6.50 -0.01
N MET A 51 -1.53 -7.07 -1.18
CA MET A 51 -0.60 -8.02 -1.77
C MET A 51 -0.55 -7.80 -3.28
N THR A 52 0.63 -7.89 -3.88
CA THR A 52 0.77 -7.79 -5.34
C THR A 52 0.30 -9.08 -6.01
N GLY A 53 0.08 -9.02 -7.32
CA GLY A 53 -0.02 -10.24 -8.11
C GLY A 53 1.25 -11.10 -7.98
N ILE A 54 1.15 -12.34 -8.49
CA ILE A 54 2.29 -13.23 -8.62
C ILE A 54 3.13 -12.76 -9.79
N CYS A 55 4.35 -12.31 -9.52
CA CYS A 55 5.30 -11.82 -10.52
C CYS A 55 6.42 -12.84 -10.73
N ASN A 56 7.02 -12.84 -11.91
CA ASN A 56 8.14 -13.71 -12.28
C ASN A 56 9.52 -13.14 -11.90
N SER A 57 9.55 -11.98 -11.26
CA SER A 57 10.78 -11.36 -10.73
C SER A 57 10.45 -10.43 -9.56
N GLU A 58 11.41 -10.25 -8.66
CA GLU A 58 11.32 -9.29 -7.55
C GLU A 58 11.08 -7.86 -8.05
N THR A 59 11.78 -7.45 -9.11
CA THR A 59 11.63 -6.11 -9.69
C THR A 59 10.19 -5.86 -10.16
N HIS A 60 9.60 -6.83 -10.85
CA HIS A 60 8.22 -6.74 -11.30
C HIS A 60 7.24 -6.71 -10.11
N ALA A 61 7.47 -7.52 -9.08
CA ALA A 61 6.65 -7.48 -7.86
C ALA A 61 6.72 -6.09 -7.19
N TRP A 62 7.90 -5.47 -7.15
CA TRP A 62 8.08 -4.15 -6.55
C TRP A 62 7.38 -3.04 -7.34
N GLU A 63 7.45 -3.08 -8.68
CA GLU A 63 6.76 -2.13 -9.55
C GLU A 63 5.23 -2.20 -9.36
N GLU A 64 4.67 -3.40 -9.27
CA GLU A 64 3.25 -3.62 -8.97
C GLU A 64 2.86 -3.08 -7.59
N LEU A 65 3.74 -3.23 -6.58
CA LEU A 65 3.51 -2.68 -5.25
C LEU A 65 3.44 -1.14 -5.25
N GLU A 66 4.38 -0.49 -5.96
CA GLU A 66 4.42 0.97 -6.10
C GLU A 66 3.16 1.49 -6.82
N ILE A 67 2.73 0.80 -7.88
CA ILE A 67 1.50 1.12 -8.62
C ILE A 67 0.28 0.96 -7.72
N SER A 68 0.16 -0.16 -6.99
CA SER A 68 -0.98 -0.45 -6.10
C SER A 68 -1.14 0.62 -5.01
N CYS A 69 -0.04 1.01 -4.35
CA CYS A 69 -0.07 2.07 -3.36
C CYS A 69 -0.41 3.44 -3.98
N THR A 70 0.13 3.75 -5.16
CA THR A 70 -0.12 5.04 -5.82
C THR A 70 -1.57 5.16 -6.30
N LEU A 71 -2.13 4.11 -6.92
CA LEU A 71 -3.53 4.09 -7.36
C LEU A 71 -4.49 4.25 -6.18
N SER A 72 -4.18 3.60 -5.05
CA SER A 72 -4.97 3.73 -3.83
C SER A 72 -5.03 5.16 -3.31
N LEU A 73 -3.95 5.94 -3.42
CA LEU A 73 -3.96 7.36 -3.08
C LEU A 73 -4.87 8.17 -4.01
N SER A 74 -4.75 7.97 -5.32
CA SER A 74 -5.57 8.70 -6.30
C SER A 74 -7.08 8.43 -6.13
N ILE A 75 -7.47 7.25 -5.68
CA ILE A 75 -8.88 6.94 -5.39
C ILE A 75 -9.37 7.67 -4.12
N ASN A 76 -8.54 7.75 -3.08
CA ASN A 76 -8.89 8.47 -1.85
C ASN A 76 -9.04 9.99 -2.07
N ASP A 77 -8.25 10.57 -2.98
CA ASP A 77 -8.40 11.98 -3.38
C ASP A 77 -9.73 12.24 -4.10
N VAL A 78 -10.21 11.27 -4.90
CA VAL A 78 -11.51 11.39 -5.59
C VAL A 78 -12.67 11.36 -4.61
N ASP A 79 -12.64 10.50 -3.58
CA ASP A 79 -13.71 10.38 -2.58
C ASP A 79 -13.82 11.62 -1.65
N SER A 80 -12.69 12.27 -1.36
CA SER A 80 -12.65 13.47 -0.50
C SER A 80 -13.25 14.73 -1.15
N SER A 81 -13.58 14.67 -2.45
CA SER A 81 -14.16 15.80 -3.20
C SER A 81 -15.69 15.77 -3.33
N GLY A 82 -16.36 14.78 -2.72
CA GLY A 82 -17.81 14.57 -2.81
C GLY A 82 -18.62 15.15 -1.65
N ASN A 83 -19.28 16.28 -1.90
CA ASN A 83 -20.53 16.74 -1.26
C ASN A 83 -20.48 17.46 0.12
N SER A 84 -20.14 18.75 0.09
CA SER A 84 -20.61 19.75 1.07
C SER A 84 -21.65 20.69 0.42
N GLY A 85 -22.74 20.12 -0.10
CA GLY A 85 -23.91 20.89 -0.52
C GLY A 85 -24.72 21.32 0.70
N ALA A 86 -24.41 22.49 1.26
CA ALA A 86 -25.24 23.14 2.26
C ALA A 86 -26.62 23.47 1.67
N VAL A 87 -27.69 22.87 2.20
CA VAL A 87 -29.05 23.39 2.04
C VAL A 87 -29.40 24.15 3.32
N SER A 88 -29.53 25.47 3.21
CA SER A 88 -30.12 26.30 4.24
C SER A 88 -31.63 26.10 4.25
N PRO A 89 -32.29 25.93 5.40
CA PRO A 89 -33.74 26.04 5.48
C PRO A 89 -34.16 27.52 5.57
N ASP A 90 -35.19 27.88 4.80
CA ASP A 90 -35.98 29.13 4.93
C ASP A 90 -36.71 29.22 6.28
#